data_AF-A0A963VAJ8-F1
#
_entry.id   AF-A0A963VAJ8-F1
#
_cell.length_a   1.000
_cell.length_b   1.000
_cell.length_c   1.000
_cell.angle_alpha   90.00
_cell.angle_beta   90.00
_cell.angle_gamma   90.00
#
_symmetry.space_group_name_H-M   'P 1'
#
loop_
_entity.id
_entity.type
_entity.pdbx_description
1 polymer ?
#
loop_
_entity_poly.entity_id
_entity_poly.type
_entity_poly.pdbx_seq_one_letter_code
_entity_poly.pdbx_strand_id
1 'polypeptide(L)'
;RQSISLKDLLHVVDSARKMRIVILDSCRNNPLGDGILQDEGETTAGGGGGLAPPSPDRGTLVAFAARDGQVAMDGDGANSPFALALSEKLAEPGLEISLMFRQVRDEVLSATRNLQEPNTYGSLSGVPFYLAGSPELRDQLATDDRRVAWAAVGSNQESQLRSLADTGDARAMLGLAYMRLDSSGSEFDPVQAADLLGRAAEAGSPEAQYELAKLYEKGIGLPQDDARALELFSKSAEQGFSDAVNDMGFFYYQGSLGLQRDALKALQYFEQAADLRHPQAMFNFAALIDDGIVPGKGPADAGKYLYQALRSGSAAVFQQLSERPTMFSLESRKALQQQLAEHSFYSGPVDGDFGPGTQKAVRVAYGLNTEG
;
A
#
# COMPACT_ATOMS: atom_id res chain seq x y z
N ARG A 1 -20.04 10.40 -24.46
CA ARG A 1 -20.50 10.91 -23.14
C ARG A 1 -19.40 11.82 -22.61
N GLN A 2 -19.75 13.01 -22.13
CA GLN A 2 -18.79 14.04 -21.68
C GLN A 2 -18.17 13.66 -20.33
N SER A 3 -16.90 14.05 -20.16
CA SER A 3 -16.05 13.95 -18.97
C SER A 3 -16.78 13.96 -17.62
N ILE A 4 -16.33 13.11 -16.69
CA ILE A 4 -16.67 13.19 -15.26
C ILE A 4 -16.29 14.58 -14.73
N SER A 5 -17.21 15.25 -14.02
CA SER A 5 -16.88 16.56 -13.48
C SER A 5 -15.85 16.43 -12.35
N LEU A 6 -14.92 17.39 -12.24
CA LEU A 6 -13.95 17.44 -11.13
C LEU A 6 -14.67 17.41 -9.77
N LYS A 7 -15.87 18.00 -9.68
CA LYS A 7 -16.70 17.96 -8.47
C LYS A 7 -17.18 16.55 -8.15
N ASP A 8 -17.59 15.78 -9.15
CA ASP A 8 -18.03 14.39 -8.96
C ASP A 8 -16.82 13.49 -8.62
N LEU A 9 -15.67 13.72 -9.27
CA LEU A 9 -14.42 13.02 -8.96
C LEU A 9 -13.94 13.33 -7.54
N LEU A 10 -13.93 14.60 -7.13
CA LEU A 10 -13.57 15.03 -5.77
C LEU A 10 -14.57 14.52 -4.74
N HIS A 11 -15.87 14.51 -5.04
CA HIS A 11 -16.90 13.94 -4.17
C HIS A 11 -16.73 12.41 -3.96
N VAL A 12 -16.22 11.71 -4.97
CA VAL A 12 -15.91 10.27 -4.89
C VAL A 12 -14.65 10.00 -4.05
N VAL A 13 -13.68 10.93 -4.01
CA VAL A 13 -12.40 10.75 -3.28
C VAL A 13 -12.28 11.51 -1.96
N ASP A 14 -13.29 12.29 -1.57
CA ASP A 14 -13.28 13.21 -0.40
C ASP A 14 -12.99 12.51 0.94
N SER A 15 -13.25 11.20 1.03
CA SER A 15 -12.96 10.36 2.19
C SER A 15 -11.96 9.23 1.91
N ALA A 16 -11.34 9.22 0.72
CA ALA A 16 -10.52 8.11 0.28
C ALA A 16 -9.24 8.02 1.12
N ARG A 17 -9.11 6.92 1.85
CA ARG A 17 -7.87 6.58 2.52
C ARG A 17 -6.99 5.77 1.56
N LYS A 18 -5.95 6.49 1.10
CA LYS A 18 -4.71 6.01 0.48
C LYS A 18 -4.83 5.03 -0.69
N MET A 19 -5.18 5.58 -1.83
CA MET A 19 -4.61 5.12 -3.10
C MET A 19 -4.27 6.35 -3.92
N ARG A 20 -3.01 6.45 -4.39
CA ARG A 20 -2.65 7.45 -5.39
C ARG A 20 -2.67 6.77 -6.75
N ILE A 21 -3.60 7.14 -7.61
CA ILE A 21 -3.56 6.71 -9.00
C ILE A 21 -3.05 7.90 -9.83
N VAL A 22 -1.96 7.69 -10.55
CA VAL A 22 -1.48 8.64 -11.55
C VAL A 22 -1.83 8.06 -12.91
N ILE A 23 -2.73 8.71 -13.65
CA ILE A 23 -3.15 8.27 -14.97
C ILE A 23 -2.46 9.15 -16.01
N LEU A 24 -1.66 8.51 -16.86
CA LEU A 24 -0.88 9.13 -17.92
C LEU A 24 -1.44 8.74 -19.27
N ASP A 25 -2.39 9.54 -19.76
CA ASP A 25 -2.93 9.45 -21.11
C ASP A 25 -2.08 10.30 -22.07
N SER A 26 -0.86 9.82 -22.33
CA SER A 26 0.07 10.52 -23.22
C SER A 26 -0.09 10.04 -24.66
N CYS A 27 -0.73 10.86 -25.51
CA CYS A 27 -0.77 10.70 -26.97
C CYS A 27 0.57 10.95 -27.68
N ARG A 28 1.69 11.05 -26.93
CA ARG A 28 3.04 11.21 -27.48
C ARG A 28 3.98 10.20 -26.83
N ASN A 29 4.98 9.76 -27.60
CA ASN A 29 6.00 8.78 -27.24
C ASN A 29 6.29 8.78 -25.73
N ASN A 30 6.26 7.58 -25.12
CA ASN A 30 6.63 7.37 -23.73
C ASN A 30 7.88 8.22 -23.38
N PRO A 31 7.80 9.19 -22.46
CA PRO A 31 8.95 10.02 -22.10
C PRO A 31 10.04 9.24 -21.32
N LEU A 32 9.81 7.96 -21.03
CA LEU A 32 10.66 7.12 -20.18
C LEU A 32 11.57 6.14 -20.96
N GLY A 33 11.33 5.87 -22.25
CA GLY A 33 12.21 5.06 -23.13
C GLY A 33 12.35 3.56 -22.78
N ASP A 34 12.99 2.81 -23.68
CA ASP A 34 13.02 1.33 -23.77
C ASP A 34 13.73 0.56 -22.62
N GLY A 35 14.04 1.21 -21.49
CA GLY A 35 14.92 0.68 -20.43
C GLY A 35 14.24 -0.17 -19.34
N ILE A 36 13.07 -0.76 -19.60
CA ILE A 36 12.20 -1.33 -18.54
C ILE A 36 12.38 -2.85 -18.36
N LEU A 37 13.57 -3.40 -18.53
CA LEU A 37 13.88 -4.78 -18.11
C LEU A 37 15.30 -4.91 -17.55
N GLN A 38 15.38 -5.60 -16.40
CA GLN A 38 16.55 -6.17 -15.71
C GLN A 38 17.30 -5.27 -14.71
N ASP A 39 17.03 -5.55 -13.43
CA ASP A 39 17.99 -5.39 -12.35
C ASP A 39 18.90 -6.62 -12.35
N GLU A 40 19.98 -6.58 -13.12
CA GLU A 40 21.19 -7.38 -12.89
C GLU A 40 22.42 -6.49 -13.20
N GLY A 41 23.24 -6.28 -12.17
CA GLY A 41 24.70 -6.07 -12.24
C GLY A 41 25.32 -5.23 -13.37
N GLU A 42 25.89 -4.09 -12.95
CA GLU A 42 27.04 -3.38 -13.55
C GLU A 42 26.85 -2.45 -14.77
N THR A 43 27.54 -1.33 -14.64
CA THR A 43 27.62 -0.13 -15.46
C THR A 43 28.03 -0.37 -16.91
N THR A 44 27.36 0.29 -17.86
CA THR A 44 28.04 1.03 -18.95
C THR A 44 27.23 2.24 -19.40
N ALA A 45 27.92 3.37 -19.58
CA ALA A 45 27.38 4.63 -20.07
C ALA A 45 27.05 4.56 -21.57
N GLY A 46 25.85 5.02 -21.94
CA GLY A 46 25.44 5.26 -23.32
C GLY A 46 24.21 6.17 -23.34
N GLY A 47 24.38 7.41 -23.80
CA GLY A 47 23.38 8.46 -23.71
C GLY A 47 22.12 8.22 -24.53
N GLY A 48 20.98 8.20 -23.84
CA GLY A 48 19.63 8.39 -24.36
C GLY A 48 18.78 8.88 -23.20
N GLY A 49 18.45 10.17 -23.19
CA GLY A 49 17.77 10.83 -22.06
C GLY A 49 16.31 10.40 -21.93
N GLY A 50 16.06 9.28 -21.26
CA GLY A 50 14.79 8.98 -20.61
C GLY A 50 14.80 9.52 -19.18
N LEU A 51 13.67 10.04 -18.71
CA LEU A 51 13.52 10.36 -17.29
C LEU A 51 13.56 9.03 -16.50
N ALA A 52 14.21 9.04 -15.32
CA ALA A 52 14.21 7.88 -14.44
C ALA A 52 12.76 7.42 -14.16
N PRO A 53 12.49 6.10 -14.14
CA PRO A 53 11.15 5.61 -13.90
C PRO A 53 10.65 6.15 -12.55
N PRO A 54 9.35 6.47 -12.43
CA PRO A 54 8.80 6.69 -11.11
C PRO A 54 9.06 5.41 -10.30
N SER A 55 9.68 5.55 -9.13
CA SER A 55 9.62 4.55 -8.07
C SER A 55 8.45 4.98 -7.18
N PRO A 56 7.20 4.67 -7.57
CA PRO A 56 6.03 5.11 -6.82
C PRO A 56 6.14 4.60 -5.38
N ASP A 57 5.97 5.50 -4.41
CA ASP A 57 5.76 5.10 -3.01
C ASP A 57 4.70 3.99 -2.95
N ARG A 58 4.90 2.99 -2.07
CA ARG A 58 3.94 1.91 -1.83
C ARG A 58 2.50 2.44 -1.69
N GLY A 59 1.56 1.85 -2.44
CA GLY A 59 0.18 2.34 -2.53
C GLY A 59 -0.05 3.41 -3.62
N THR A 60 0.91 3.59 -4.52
CA THR A 60 0.77 4.41 -5.73
C THR A 60 0.78 3.50 -6.96
N LEU A 61 -0.26 3.62 -7.79
CA LEU A 61 -0.37 2.95 -9.07
C LEU A 61 -0.24 4.00 -10.17
N VAL A 62 0.62 3.75 -11.14
CA VAL A 62 0.78 4.61 -12.33
C VAL A 62 0.23 3.85 -13.53
N ALA A 63 -0.84 4.34 -14.14
CA ALA A 63 -1.47 3.73 -15.32
C ALA A 63 -1.12 4.53 -16.58
N PHE A 64 -0.64 3.85 -17.61
CA PHE A 64 -0.28 4.41 -18.90
C PHE A 64 -1.25 3.93 -19.98
N ALA A 65 -1.60 4.83 -20.90
CA ALA A 65 -2.48 4.52 -22.02
C ALA A 65 -1.88 3.50 -23.02
N ALA A 66 -0.55 3.39 -23.07
CA ALA A 66 0.16 2.41 -23.89
C ALA A 66 1.39 1.89 -23.13
N ARG A 67 1.81 0.67 -23.46
CA ARG A 67 3.03 0.05 -22.94
C ARG A 67 4.26 0.78 -23.46
N ASP A 68 5.40 0.42 -22.87
CA ASP A 68 6.68 0.97 -23.27
C ASP A 68 6.96 0.82 -24.77
N GLY A 69 7.59 1.85 -25.36
CA GLY A 69 7.86 1.93 -26.79
C GLY A 69 6.63 2.11 -27.70
N GLN A 70 5.40 2.19 -27.17
CA GLN A 70 4.19 2.40 -27.97
C GLN A 70 3.61 3.82 -27.82
N VAL A 71 2.90 4.24 -28.86
CA VAL A 71 2.14 5.51 -28.89
C VAL A 71 0.67 5.17 -28.70
N ALA A 72 0.02 5.80 -27.71
CA ALA A 72 -1.42 5.67 -27.53
C ALA A 72 -2.17 6.23 -28.73
N MET A 73 -3.24 5.57 -29.15
CA MET A 73 -4.05 6.02 -30.28
C MET A 73 -4.96 7.19 -29.86
N ASP A 74 -5.07 8.20 -30.71
CA ASP A 74 -5.97 9.36 -30.49
C ASP A 74 -7.47 9.00 -30.60
N GLY A 75 -7.79 7.80 -31.08
CA GLY A 75 -9.17 7.34 -31.26
C GLY A 75 -9.89 8.08 -32.38
N ASP A 76 -11.12 8.52 -32.11
CA ASP A 76 -11.96 9.28 -33.06
C ASP A 76 -11.69 10.79 -33.04
N GLY A 77 -10.70 11.24 -32.26
CA GLY A 77 -10.36 12.65 -32.06
C GLY A 77 -11.18 13.35 -30.97
N ALA A 78 -12.20 12.70 -30.38
CA ALA A 78 -12.91 13.21 -29.22
C ALA A 78 -12.39 12.57 -27.92
N ASN A 79 -12.13 11.26 -27.91
CA ASN A 79 -11.47 10.56 -26.80
C ASN A 79 -10.58 9.42 -27.33
N SER A 80 -9.45 9.17 -26.67
CA SER A 80 -8.62 7.99 -26.94
C SER A 80 -9.38 6.70 -26.57
N PRO A 81 -9.06 5.54 -27.16
CA PRO A 81 -9.64 4.26 -26.74
C PRO A 81 -9.42 3.98 -25.26
N PHE A 82 -8.27 4.41 -24.73
CA PHE A 82 -7.94 4.31 -23.31
C PHE A 82 -8.85 5.19 -22.44
N ALA A 83 -9.05 6.45 -22.81
CA ALA A 83 -9.94 7.35 -22.07
C ALA A 83 -11.40 6.87 -22.08
N LEU A 84 -11.86 6.29 -23.20
CA LEU A 84 -13.22 5.72 -23.30
C LEU A 84 -13.40 4.54 -22.34
N ALA A 85 -12.54 3.53 -22.46
CA ALA A 85 -12.57 2.34 -21.61
C ALA A 85 -12.42 2.71 -20.12
N LEU A 86 -11.47 3.61 -19.80
CA LEU A 86 -11.28 4.09 -18.44
C LEU A 86 -12.54 4.80 -17.90
N SER A 87 -13.19 5.66 -18.69
CA SER A 87 -14.41 6.36 -18.24
C SER A 87 -15.57 5.41 -17.99
N GLU A 88 -15.68 4.34 -18.77
CA GLU A 88 -16.70 3.31 -18.62
C GLU A 88 -16.48 2.53 -17.33
N LYS A 89 -15.24 2.07 -17.10
CA LYS A 89 -14.89 1.28 -15.91
C LYS A 89 -14.83 2.07 -14.63
N LEU A 90 -14.43 3.34 -14.67
CA LEU A 90 -14.48 4.23 -13.50
C LEU A 90 -15.90 4.46 -12.97
N ALA A 91 -16.92 4.25 -13.82
CA ALA A 91 -18.32 4.39 -13.42
C ALA A 91 -18.91 3.12 -12.80
N GLU A 92 -18.19 2.00 -12.77
CA GLU A 92 -18.65 0.72 -12.21
C GLU A 92 -18.43 0.66 -10.69
N PRO A 93 -19.49 0.70 -9.86
CA PRO A 93 -19.34 0.69 -8.41
C PRO A 93 -18.85 -0.67 -7.91
N GLY A 94 -17.92 -0.67 -6.95
CA GLY A 94 -17.48 -1.90 -6.27
C GLY A 94 -16.59 -2.82 -7.10
N LEU A 95 -16.05 -2.33 -8.23
CA LEU A 95 -15.02 -3.02 -9.00
C LEU A 95 -13.66 -2.84 -8.33
N GLU A 96 -12.94 -3.95 -8.07
CA GLU A 96 -11.56 -3.90 -7.56
C GLU A 96 -10.65 -3.23 -8.61
N ILE A 97 -9.77 -2.34 -8.17
CA ILE A 97 -9.04 -1.43 -9.06
C ILE A 97 -8.11 -2.15 -10.06
N SER A 98 -7.56 -3.30 -9.69
CA SER A 98 -6.68 -4.11 -10.55
C SER A 98 -7.50 -4.84 -11.61
N LEU A 99 -8.68 -5.34 -11.23
CA LEU A 99 -9.67 -5.84 -12.18
C LEU A 99 -10.14 -4.73 -13.12
N MET A 100 -10.37 -3.52 -12.61
CA MET A 100 -10.73 -2.33 -13.39
C MET A 100 -9.70 -2.04 -14.48
N PHE A 101 -8.43 -1.86 -14.11
CA PHE A 101 -7.37 -1.57 -15.10
C PHE A 101 -7.14 -2.71 -16.07
N ARG A 102 -7.38 -3.96 -15.66
CA ARG A 102 -7.34 -5.10 -16.58
C ARG A 102 -8.49 -5.09 -17.58
N GLN A 103 -9.71 -4.81 -17.13
CA GLN A 103 -10.85 -4.65 -18.03
C GLN A 103 -10.63 -3.49 -19.01
N VAL A 104 -10.04 -2.38 -18.55
CA VAL A 104 -9.62 -1.27 -19.43
C VAL A 104 -8.63 -1.76 -20.48
N ARG A 105 -7.61 -2.53 -20.09
CA ARG A 105 -6.64 -3.11 -21.04
C ARG A 105 -7.32 -3.99 -22.08
N ASP A 106 -8.22 -4.88 -21.65
CA ASP A 106 -8.91 -5.81 -22.55
C ASP A 106 -9.82 -5.07 -23.55
N GLU A 107 -10.52 -4.03 -23.10
CA GLU A 107 -11.35 -3.18 -23.97
C GLU A 107 -10.52 -2.39 -24.98
N VAL A 108 -9.37 -1.84 -24.55
CA VAL A 108 -8.47 -1.12 -25.46
C VAL A 108 -7.86 -2.06 -26.50
N LEU A 109 -7.40 -3.26 -26.09
CA LEU A 109 -6.89 -4.27 -27.02
C LEU A 109 -7.96 -4.66 -28.05
N SER A 110 -9.20 -4.89 -27.60
CA SER A 110 -10.32 -5.20 -28.47
C SER A 110 -10.63 -4.06 -29.45
N ALA A 111 -10.82 -2.83 -28.95
CA ALA A 111 -11.15 -1.65 -29.74
C ALA A 111 -10.07 -1.29 -30.76
N THR A 112 -8.80 -1.56 -30.42
CA THR A 112 -7.65 -1.23 -31.27
C THR A 112 -7.15 -2.41 -32.10
N ARG A 113 -7.78 -3.58 -32.03
CA ARG A 113 -7.31 -4.82 -32.69
C ARG A 113 -5.85 -5.15 -32.32
N ASN A 114 -5.55 -5.06 -31.04
CA ASN A 114 -4.23 -5.27 -30.42
C ASN A 114 -3.13 -4.28 -30.83
N LEU A 115 -3.51 -3.10 -31.35
CA LEU A 115 -2.54 -2.06 -31.73
C LEU A 115 -2.09 -1.20 -30.54
N GLN A 116 -2.89 -1.13 -29.47
CA GLN A 116 -2.58 -0.40 -28.24
C GLN A 116 -2.80 -1.30 -27.03
N GLU A 117 -1.80 -1.37 -26.16
CA GLU A 117 -1.87 -2.12 -24.92
C GLU A 117 -1.59 -1.20 -23.72
N PRO A 118 -2.59 -0.82 -22.92
CA PRO A 118 -2.38 -0.08 -21.69
C PRO A 118 -1.54 -0.87 -20.69
N ASN A 119 -0.78 -0.18 -19.84
CA ASN A 119 0.06 -0.81 -18.83
C ASN A 119 -0.02 -0.09 -17.47
N THR A 120 0.21 -0.81 -16.39
CA THR A 120 0.24 -0.25 -15.03
C THR A 120 1.55 -0.58 -14.33
N TYR A 121 2.14 0.39 -13.64
CA TYR A 121 3.36 0.27 -12.84
C TYR A 121 3.08 0.61 -11.37
N GLY A 122 3.94 0.10 -10.50
CA GLY A 122 3.85 0.28 -9.05
C GLY A 122 3.19 -0.89 -8.34
N SER A 123 3.13 -0.80 -7.03
CA SER A 123 2.51 -1.83 -6.18
C SER A 123 1.39 -1.21 -5.35
N LEU A 124 0.20 -1.77 -5.54
CA LEU A 124 -0.89 -1.59 -4.59
C LEU A 124 -0.59 -2.45 -3.36
N SER A 125 -0.96 -1.99 -2.17
CA SER A 125 -0.94 -2.84 -0.97
C SER A 125 -1.84 -4.06 -1.17
N GLY A 126 -1.64 -5.13 -0.41
CA GLY A 126 -2.53 -6.30 -0.42
C GLY A 126 -3.91 -6.07 0.19
N VAL A 127 -4.30 -4.83 0.50
CA VAL A 127 -5.71 -4.47 0.71
C VAL A 127 -6.32 -4.19 -0.68
N PRO A 128 -7.45 -4.81 -1.05
CA PRO A 128 -8.10 -4.52 -2.31
C PRO A 128 -8.68 -3.10 -2.27
N PHE A 129 -8.47 -2.35 -3.35
CA PHE A 129 -9.07 -1.02 -3.51
C PHE A 129 -10.27 -1.12 -4.41
N TYR A 130 -11.37 -0.51 -4.01
CA TYR A 130 -12.61 -0.49 -4.79
C TYR A 130 -12.90 0.94 -5.22
N LEU A 131 -13.39 1.11 -6.45
CA LEU A 131 -14.00 2.37 -6.85
C LEU A 131 -15.25 2.57 -6.00
N ALA A 132 -15.26 3.66 -5.22
CA ALA A 132 -16.19 3.86 -4.12
C ALA A 132 -17.64 3.62 -4.56
N GLY A 133 -18.21 2.52 -4.06
CA GLY A 133 -19.62 2.18 -4.22
C GLY A 133 -20.51 2.87 -3.17
N SER A 134 -21.69 2.29 -2.96
CA SER A 134 -22.69 2.80 -2.02
C SER A 134 -22.14 2.91 -0.59
N PRO A 135 -22.74 3.74 0.28
CA PRO A 135 -22.32 3.92 1.67
C PRO A 135 -22.14 2.61 2.45
N GLU A 136 -22.97 1.59 2.17
CA GLU A 136 -22.90 0.28 2.81
C GLU A 136 -21.62 -0.49 2.46
N LEU A 137 -21.17 -0.38 1.20
CA LEU A 137 -19.90 -0.95 0.77
C LEU A 137 -18.73 -0.17 1.39
N ARG A 138 -18.86 1.14 1.57
CA ARG A 138 -17.83 1.97 2.24
C ARG A 138 -17.62 1.54 3.70
N ASP A 139 -18.70 1.27 4.43
CA ASP A 139 -18.61 0.84 5.83
C ASP A 139 -18.08 -0.59 5.97
N GLN A 140 -18.40 -1.49 5.04
CA GLN A 140 -17.85 -2.86 4.99
C GLN A 140 -16.36 -2.88 4.63
N LEU A 141 -15.91 -1.95 3.78
CA LEU A 141 -14.53 -1.83 3.30
C LEU A 141 -13.63 -0.95 4.19
N ALA A 142 -14.18 -0.32 5.22
CA ALA A 142 -13.45 0.55 6.15
C ALA A 142 -12.57 -0.22 7.16
N THR A 143 -12.25 -1.49 6.86
CA THR A 143 -11.41 -2.34 7.71
C THR A 143 -9.99 -2.40 7.18
N ASP A 144 -9.02 -2.26 8.09
CA ASP A 144 -7.60 -2.50 7.79
C ASP A 144 -7.27 -4.02 7.68
N ASP A 145 -8.25 -4.91 7.98
CA ASP A 145 -8.08 -6.36 7.87
C ASP A 145 -8.22 -6.83 6.42
N ARG A 146 -7.09 -7.28 5.84
CA ARG A 146 -6.99 -7.79 4.48
C ARG A 146 -7.93 -8.97 4.21
N ARG A 147 -8.15 -9.85 5.18
CA ARG A 147 -9.01 -11.05 5.01
C ARG A 147 -10.46 -10.63 4.82
N VAL A 148 -10.93 -9.73 5.68
CA VAL A 148 -12.29 -9.18 5.61
C VAL A 148 -12.47 -8.38 4.32
N ALA A 149 -11.48 -7.56 3.95
CA ALA A 149 -11.55 -6.74 2.74
C ALA A 149 -11.60 -7.56 1.45
N TRP A 150 -10.86 -8.68 1.36
CA TRP A 150 -10.91 -9.60 0.22
C TRP A 150 -12.15 -10.51 0.23
N ALA A 151 -12.63 -10.92 1.40
CA ALA A 151 -13.87 -11.70 1.53
C ALA A 151 -15.12 -10.93 1.04
N ALA A 152 -15.05 -9.60 0.98
CA ALA A 152 -16.11 -8.76 0.41
C ALA A 152 -16.20 -8.79 -1.13
N VAL A 153 -15.23 -9.42 -1.83
CA VAL A 153 -15.26 -9.54 -3.29
C VAL A 153 -16.42 -10.46 -3.71
N GLY A 154 -17.30 -9.96 -4.58
CA GLY A 154 -18.44 -10.74 -5.08
C GLY A 154 -18.03 -11.93 -5.95
N SER A 155 -18.85 -12.98 -5.99
CA SER A 155 -18.57 -14.26 -6.69
C SER A 155 -18.17 -14.13 -8.17
N ASN A 156 -18.71 -13.14 -8.88
CA ASN A 156 -18.33 -12.84 -10.26
C ASN A 156 -16.87 -12.35 -10.36
N GLN A 157 -16.46 -11.46 -9.46
CA GLN A 157 -15.08 -10.94 -9.42
C GLN A 157 -14.12 -12.03 -8.92
N GLU A 158 -14.53 -12.88 -7.98
CA GLU A 158 -13.72 -14.02 -7.56
C GLU A 158 -13.44 -14.98 -8.73
N SER A 159 -14.43 -15.25 -9.58
CA SER A 159 -14.24 -16.08 -10.77
C SER A 159 -13.23 -15.46 -11.75
N GLN A 160 -13.22 -14.13 -11.88
CA GLN A 160 -12.21 -13.41 -12.65
C GLN A 160 -10.83 -13.55 -11.98
N LEU A 161 -10.71 -13.34 -10.67
CA LEU A 161 -9.46 -13.53 -9.93
C LEU A 161 -8.89 -14.93 -10.10
N ARG A 162 -9.73 -15.98 -10.09
CA ARG A 162 -9.28 -17.37 -10.35
C ARG A 162 -8.67 -17.51 -11.74
N SER A 163 -9.35 -16.99 -12.77
CA SER A 163 -8.81 -16.98 -14.12
C SER A 163 -7.46 -16.25 -14.21
N LEU A 164 -7.26 -15.19 -13.42
CA LEU A 164 -6.01 -14.44 -13.39
C LEU A 164 -4.90 -15.18 -12.65
N ALA A 165 -5.23 -15.79 -11.52
CA ALA A 165 -4.32 -16.64 -10.77
C ALA A 165 -3.83 -17.82 -11.64
N ASP A 166 -4.69 -18.40 -12.48
CA ASP A 166 -4.30 -19.45 -13.43
C ASP A 166 -3.32 -18.97 -14.50
N THR A 167 -3.29 -17.67 -14.79
CA THR A 167 -2.32 -17.03 -15.70
C THR A 167 -1.05 -16.54 -15.01
N GLY A 168 -0.89 -16.75 -13.71
CA GLY A 168 0.30 -16.33 -12.96
C GLY A 168 0.20 -14.97 -12.26
N ASP A 169 -0.99 -14.36 -12.19
CA ASP A 169 -1.16 -13.06 -11.51
C ASP A 169 -1.02 -13.21 -9.99
N ALA A 170 0.12 -12.76 -9.46
CA ALA A 170 0.46 -12.88 -8.05
C ALA A 170 -0.49 -12.13 -7.11
N ARG A 171 -1.10 -11.02 -7.56
CA ARG A 171 -2.06 -10.25 -6.77
C ARG A 171 -3.40 -10.96 -6.68
N ALA A 172 -3.85 -11.56 -7.77
CA ALA A 172 -5.05 -12.37 -7.79
C ALA A 172 -4.91 -13.61 -6.91
N MET A 173 -3.76 -14.30 -6.99
CA MET A 173 -3.43 -15.40 -6.07
C MET A 173 -3.44 -14.96 -4.61
N LEU A 174 -2.82 -13.81 -4.29
CA LEU A 174 -2.80 -13.25 -2.94
C LEU A 174 -4.22 -12.92 -2.44
N GLY A 175 -5.05 -12.30 -3.28
CA GLY A 175 -6.43 -11.97 -2.93
C GLY A 175 -7.27 -13.21 -2.65
N LEU A 176 -7.20 -14.22 -3.52
CA LEU A 176 -7.86 -15.51 -3.32
C LEU A 176 -7.36 -16.21 -2.05
N ALA A 177 -6.06 -16.14 -1.75
CA ALA A 177 -5.52 -16.69 -0.52
C ALA A 177 -6.10 -16.01 0.73
N TYR A 178 -6.24 -14.68 0.72
CA TYR A 178 -6.89 -13.95 1.81
C TYR A 178 -8.36 -14.35 1.98
N MET A 179 -9.10 -14.55 0.89
CA MET A 179 -10.48 -15.07 0.93
C MET A 179 -10.53 -16.45 1.60
N ARG A 180 -9.56 -17.33 1.29
CA ARG A 180 -9.46 -18.67 1.89
C ARG A 180 -8.95 -18.69 3.33
N LEU A 181 -8.33 -17.61 3.79
CA LEU A 181 -7.89 -17.43 5.18
C LEU A 181 -8.93 -16.74 6.08
N ASP A 182 -10.07 -16.32 5.52
CA ASP A 182 -11.17 -15.81 6.33
C ASP A 182 -11.85 -16.95 7.08
N SER A 183 -11.53 -17.08 8.38
CA SER A 183 -12.11 -18.09 9.26
C SER A 183 -13.61 -17.90 9.53
N SER A 184 -14.18 -16.74 9.18
CA SER A 184 -15.62 -16.48 9.30
C SER A 184 -16.40 -16.86 8.04
N GLY A 185 -15.71 -17.03 6.91
CA GLY A 185 -16.29 -17.41 5.63
C GLY A 185 -16.58 -18.90 5.52
N SER A 186 -17.59 -19.26 4.73
CA SER A 186 -17.92 -20.66 4.43
C SER A 186 -16.88 -21.39 3.58
N GLU A 187 -15.91 -20.65 3.01
CA GLU A 187 -14.85 -21.16 2.15
C GLU A 187 -13.47 -21.11 2.82
N PHE A 188 -13.41 -21.11 4.16
CA PHE A 188 -12.15 -21.21 4.89
C PHE A 188 -11.39 -22.49 4.50
N ASP A 189 -10.27 -22.34 3.83
CA ASP A 189 -9.39 -23.41 3.37
C ASP A 189 -7.93 -22.96 3.45
N PRO A 190 -7.29 -23.10 4.62
CA PRO A 190 -5.91 -22.66 4.80
C PRO A 190 -4.91 -23.47 3.98
N VAL A 191 -5.25 -24.69 3.54
CA VAL A 191 -4.38 -25.50 2.67
C VAL A 191 -4.37 -24.91 1.27
N GLN A 192 -5.54 -24.58 0.72
CA GLN A 192 -5.63 -23.88 -0.56
C GLN A 192 -5.00 -22.48 -0.49
N ALA A 193 -5.17 -21.77 0.62
CA ALA A 193 -4.50 -20.49 0.81
C ALA A 193 -2.97 -20.62 0.77
N ALA A 194 -2.41 -21.64 1.42
CA ALA A 194 -0.99 -21.91 1.40
C ALA A 194 -0.46 -22.19 -0.01
N ASP A 195 -1.20 -22.97 -0.82
CA ASP A 195 -0.85 -23.22 -2.23
C ASP A 195 -0.81 -21.92 -3.06
N LEU A 196 -1.86 -21.10 -2.94
CA LEU A 196 -1.97 -19.82 -3.63
C LEU A 196 -0.85 -18.85 -3.21
N LEU A 197 -0.54 -18.78 -1.92
CA LEU A 197 0.56 -17.97 -1.39
C LEU A 197 1.92 -18.50 -1.86
N GLY A 198 2.12 -19.82 -1.94
CA GLY A 198 3.31 -20.45 -2.48
C GLY A 198 3.56 -20.01 -3.93
N ARG A 199 2.55 -20.15 -4.79
CA ARG A 199 2.62 -19.73 -6.19
C ARG A 199 2.86 -18.22 -6.33
N ALA A 200 2.20 -17.39 -5.52
CA ALA A 200 2.40 -15.95 -5.52
C ALA A 200 3.80 -15.54 -5.02
N ALA A 201 4.34 -16.27 -4.02
CA ALA A 201 5.68 -16.06 -3.48
C ALA A 201 6.76 -16.45 -4.50
N GLU A 202 6.54 -17.51 -5.27
CA GLU A 202 7.38 -17.91 -6.42
C GLU A 202 7.34 -16.88 -7.54
N ALA A 203 6.17 -16.27 -7.79
CA ALA A 203 6.01 -15.14 -8.70
C ALA A 203 6.59 -13.81 -8.17
N GLY A 204 7.29 -13.82 -7.05
CA GLY A 204 8.02 -12.66 -6.52
C GLY A 204 7.18 -11.70 -5.70
N SER A 205 5.99 -12.08 -5.21
CA SER A 205 5.22 -11.23 -4.30
C SER A 205 5.82 -11.26 -2.88
N PRO A 206 6.39 -10.16 -2.37
CA PRO A 206 6.96 -10.16 -1.03
C PRO A 206 5.88 -10.21 0.05
N GLU A 207 4.67 -9.73 -0.25
CA GLU A 207 3.50 -9.89 0.63
C GLU A 207 3.09 -11.36 0.76
N ALA A 208 3.07 -12.11 -0.35
CA ALA A 208 2.76 -13.53 -0.32
C ALA A 208 3.82 -14.33 0.45
N GLN A 209 5.11 -13.98 0.30
CA GLN A 209 6.17 -14.58 1.11
C GLN A 209 5.95 -14.33 2.61
N TYR A 210 5.59 -13.11 2.99
CA TYR A 210 5.27 -12.77 4.38
C TYR A 210 4.07 -13.55 4.93
N GLU A 211 2.96 -13.62 4.20
CA GLU A 211 1.79 -14.36 4.69
C GLU A 211 2.05 -15.88 4.71
N LEU A 212 2.78 -16.42 3.73
CA LEU A 212 3.20 -17.83 3.75
C LEU A 212 4.11 -18.12 4.94
N ALA A 213 5.02 -17.21 5.28
CA ALA A 213 5.86 -17.31 6.47
C ALA A 213 5.02 -17.44 7.75
N LYS A 214 3.97 -16.63 7.88
CA LYS A 214 3.02 -16.70 9.01
C LYS A 214 2.24 -18.00 9.05
N LEU A 215 1.96 -18.63 7.90
CA LEU A 215 1.33 -19.96 7.87
C LEU A 215 2.29 -21.04 8.38
N TYR A 216 3.55 -21.01 7.96
CA TYR A 216 4.58 -21.91 8.49
C TYR A 216 4.87 -21.68 9.98
N GLU A 217 4.94 -20.43 10.44
CA GLU A 217 5.13 -20.10 11.87
C GLU A 217 4.01 -20.70 12.74
N LYS A 218 2.77 -20.68 12.24
CA LYS A 218 1.58 -21.07 13.03
C LYS A 218 1.09 -22.49 12.75
N GLY A 219 1.64 -23.17 11.76
CA GLY A 219 1.15 -24.46 11.30
C GLY A 219 -0.29 -24.42 10.75
N ILE A 220 -0.65 -23.35 10.03
CA ILE A 220 -2.01 -23.16 9.49
C ILE A 220 -2.02 -23.60 8.03
N GLY A 221 -2.74 -24.68 7.71
CA GLY A 221 -2.80 -25.24 6.35
C GLY A 221 -1.53 -25.95 5.90
N LEU A 222 -0.47 -25.89 6.70
CA LEU A 222 0.83 -26.50 6.51
C LEU A 222 1.37 -26.98 7.87
N PRO A 223 2.28 -27.97 7.92
CA PRO A 223 3.02 -28.26 9.13
C PRO A 223 3.81 -27.04 9.60
N GLN A 224 3.89 -26.83 10.92
CA GLN A 224 4.70 -25.75 11.47
C GLN A 224 6.18 -25.97 11.13
N ASP A 225 6.84 -24.92 10.64
CA ASP A 225 8.27 -24.91 10.29
C ASP A 225 8.85 -23.50 10.48
N ASP A 226 9.43 -23.27 11.66
CA ASP A 226 10.01 -21.97 12.03
C ASP A 226 11.21 -21.59 11.12
N ALA A 227 11.96 -22.57 10.61
CA ALA A 227 13.11 -22.31 9.74
C ALA A 227 12.63 -21.81 8.36
N ARG A 228 11.60 -22.46 7.81
CA ARG A 228 10.97 -22.02 6.56
C ARG A 228 10.26 -20.68 6.72
N ALA A 229 9.62 -20.44 7.86
CA ALA A 229 9.03 -19.16 8.19
C ALA A 229 10.10 -18.05 8.20
N LEU A 230 11.22 -18.25 8.90
CA LEU A 230 12.31 -17.27 8.97
C LEU A 230 12.91 -16.96 7.58
N GLU A 231 13.10 -17.96 6.74
CA GLU A 231 13.58 -17.78 5.36
C GLU A 231 12.65 -16.86 4.55
N LEU A 232 11.35 -17.13 4.60
CA LEU A 232 10.34 -16.36 3.88
C LEU A 232 10.15 -14.95 4.44
N PHE A 233 10.17 -14.77 5.78
CA PHE A 233 10.18 -13.45 6.42
C PHE A 233 11.40 -12.64 5.97
N SER A 234 12.59 -13.25 5.98
CA SER A 234 13.84 -12.59 5.57
C SER A 234 13.77 -12.16 4.10
N LYS A 235 13.35 -13.05 3.21
CA LYS A 235 13.20 -12.77 1.77
C LYS A 235 12.21 -11.64 1.50
N SER A 236 11.09 -11.61 2.23
CA SER A 236 10.09 -10.53 2.14
C SER A 236 10.64 -9.19 2.65
N ALA A 237 11.39 -9.21 3.76
CA ALA A 237 12.03 -8.03 4.33
C ALA A 237 13.14 -7.46 3.42
N GLU A 238 13.93 -8.31 2.78
CA GLU A 238 14.96 -7.93 1.78
C GLU A 238 14.36 -7.20 0.58
N GLN A 239 13.13 -7.55 0.18
CA GLN A 239 12.36 -6.85 -0.85
C GLN A 239 11.64 -5.58 -0.34
N GLY A 240 11.87 -5.18 0.92
CA GLY A 240 11.33 -3.95 1.48
C GLY A 240 9.85 -4.03 1.88
N PHE A 241 9.30 -5.24 2.09
CA PHE A 241 7.95 -5.37 2.61
C PHE A 241 7.91 -4.97 4.09
N SER A 242 7.35 -3.79 4.36
CA SER A 242 7.51 -3.12 5.64
C SER A 242 7.01 -3.91 6.86
N ASP A 243 5.99 -4.75 6.70
CA ASP A 243 5.48 -5.59 7.80
C ASP A 243 6.49 -6.70 8.14
N ALA A 244 7.12 -7.31 7.11
CA ALA A 244 8.18 -8.29 7.33
C ALA A 244 9.43 -7.66 7.95
N VAL A 245 9.83 -6.46 7.50
CA VAL A 245 10.94 -5.71 8.10
C VAL A 245 10.66 -5.42 9.58
N ASN A 246 9.44 -4.98 9.90
CA ASN A 246 9.01 -4.75 11.29
C ASN A 246 9.08 -6.04 12.13
N ASP A 247 8.55 -7.15 11.61
CA ASP A 247 8.51 -8.43 12.33
C ASP A 247 9.91 -9.03 12.51
N MET A 248 10.82 -8.86 11.54
CA MET A 248 12.24 -9.20 11.72
C MET A 248 12.86 -8.45 12.90
N GLY A 249 12.51 -7.17 13.09
CA GLY A 249 12.92 -6.41 14.28
C GLY A 249 12.41 -7.03 15.57
N PHE A 250 11.14 -7.46 15.61
CA PHE A 250 10.56 -8.16 16.75
C PHE A 250 11.23 -9.52 17.01
N PHE A 251 11.56 -10.29 15.97
CA PHE A 251 12.22 -11.59 16.14
C PHE A 251 13.62 -11.46 16.73
N TYR A 252 14.41 -10.46 16.31
CA TYR A 252 15.69 -10.15 16.95
C TYR A 252 15.53 -9.58 18.36
N TYR A 253 14.49 -8.80 18.63
CA TYR A 253 14.23 -8.29 19.98
C TYR A 253 13.89 -9.42 20.96
N GLN A 254 13.04 -10.37 20.53
CA GLN A 254 12.54 -11.45 21.38
C GLN A 254 13.46 -12.67 21.41
N GLY A 255 14.23 -12.91 20.35
CA GLY A 255 15.00 -14.14 20.13
C GLY A 255 14.08 -15.32 19.80
N SER A 256 13.31 -15.20 18.71
CA SER A 256 12.35 -16.20 18.24
C SER A 256 12.71 -16.74 16.85
N LEU A 257 12.00 -17.78 16.38
CA LEU A 257 12.26 -18.45 15.09
C LEU A 257 13.72 -18.92 14.91
N GLY A 258 14.37 -19.32 16.00
CA GLY A 258 15.78 -19.74 16.00
C GLY A 258 16.80 -18.60 16.01
N LEU A 259 16.37 -17.33 15.98
CA LEU A 259 17.25 -16.18 16.14
C LEU A 259 17.64 -15.96 17.60
N GLN A 260 18.87 -15.51 17.83
CA GLN A 260 19.30 -15.01 19.13
C GLN A 260 18.91 -13.55 19.31
N ARG A 261 18.71 -13.14 20.56
CA ARG A 261 18.40 -11.75 20.88
C ARG A 261 19.52 -10.82 20.45
N ASP A 262 19.18 -9.79 19.70
CA ASP A 262 20.09 -8.73 19.28
C ASP A 262 19.35 -7.38 19.23
N ALA A 263 19.53 -6.57 20.27
CA ALA A 263 18.86 -5.29 20.40
C ALA A 263 19.31 -4.26 19.36
N LEU A 264 20.58 -4.30 18.92
CA LEU A 264 21.08 -3.36 17.91
C LEU A 264 20.49 -3.69 16.55
N LYS A 265 20.44 -4.99 16.20
CA LYS A 265 19.84 -5.44 14.95
C LYS A 265 18.33 -5.21 14.94
N ALA A 266 17.65 -5.45 16.06
CA ALA A 266 16.23 -5.10 16.21
C ALA A 266 15.98 -3.61 15.96
N LEU A 267 16.81 -2.73 16.54
CA LEU A 267 16.69 -1.30 16.36
C LEU A 267 16.87 -0.88 14.89
N GLN A 268 17.83 -1.47 14.18
CA GLN A 268 18.04 -1.23 12.75
C GLN A 268 16.81 -1.62 11.91
N TYR A 269 16.20 -2.78 12.19
CA TYR A 269 14.97 -3.19 11.51
C TYR A 269 13.79 -2.27 11.83
N PHE A 270 13.64 -1.82 13.08
CA PHE A 270 12.58 -0.88 13.44
C PHE A 270 12.74 0.48 12.74
N GLU A 271 13.98 0.99 12.62
CA GLU A 271 14.27 2.19 11.84
C GLU A 271 13.91 1.97 10.36
N GLN A 272 14.38 0.88 9.76
CA GLN A 272 14.09 0.56 8.36
C GLN A 272 12.59 0.44 8.09
N ALA A 273 11.84 -0.22 8.98
CA ALA A 273 10.38 -0.33 8.85
C ALA A 273 9.68 1.03 8.97
N ALA A 274 10.15 1.91 9.85
CA ALA A 274 9.65 3.27 9.98
C ALA A 274 9.92 4.09 8.72
N ASP A 275 11.12 3.98 8.13
CA ASP A 275 11.50 4.66 6.89
C ASP A 275 10.70 4.12 5.69
N LEU A 276 10.37 2.82 5.69
CA LEU A 276 9.44 2.18 4.76
C LEU A 276 7.95 2.51 5.04
N ARG A 277 7.69 3.47 5.94
CA ARG A 277 6.36 4.01 6.25
C ARG A 277 5.39 2.98 6.85
N HIS A 278 5.89 1.97 7.57
CA HIS A 278 5.04 1.11 8.38
C HIS A 278 4.41 1.92 9.54
N PRO A 279 3.07 2.02 9.65
CA PRO A 279 2.41 2.93 10.59
C PRO A 279 2.85 2.75 12.05
N GLN A 280 2.80 1.52 12.53
CA GLN A 280 3.15 1.18 13.91
C GLN A 280 4.65 1.28 14.15
N ALA A 281 5.49 0.99 13.13
CA ALA A 281 6.94 1.14 13.29
C ALA A 281 7.33 2.62 13.42
N MET A 282 6.76 3.52 12.61
CA MET A 282 7.01 4.96 12.76
C MET A 282 6.61 5.45 14.16
N PHE A 283 5.45 5.03 14.67
CA PHE A 283 4.99 5.41 16.01
C PHE A 283 5.92 4.85 17.12
N ASN A 284 6.25 3.56 17.05
CA ASN A 284 7.11 2.91 18.05
C ASN A 284 8.55 3.44 17.98
N PHE A 285 9.09 3.68 16.78
CA PHE A 285 10.43 4.23 16.59
C PHE A 285 10.51 5.66 17.11
N ALA A 286 9.46 6.48 16.94
CA ALA A 286 9.39 7.79 17.58
C ALA A 286 9.42 7.70 19.11
N ALA A 287 8.78 6.69 19.71
CA ALA A 287 8.86 6.46 21.16
C ALA A 287 10.28 6.06 21.58
N LEU A 288 10.97 5.20 20.81
CA LEU A 288 12.37 4.86 21.08
C LEU A 288 13.30 6.08 20.99
N ILE A 289 13.04 7.01 20.05
CA ILE A 289 13.79 8.27 19.95
C ILE A 289 13.50 9.15 21.18
N ASP A 290 12.24 9.27 21.59
CA ASP A 290 11.82 10.07 22.75
C ASP A 290 12.42 9.56 24.07
N ASP A 291 12.50 8.23 24.22
CA ASP A 291 13.14 7.56 25.35
C ASP A 291 14.68 7.66 25.33
N GLY A 292 15.27 8.25 24.28
CA GLY A 292 16.72 8.43 24.13
C GLY A 292 17.46 7.13 23.79
N ILE A 293 16.76 6.09 23.35
CA ILE A 293 17.35 4.79 22.98
C ILE A 293 18.09 4.88 21.65
N VAL A 294 17.64 5.74 20.73
CA VAL A 294 18.20 5.87 19.38
C VAL A 294 19.33 6.90 19.35
N PRO A 295 20.60 6.49 19.20
CA PRO A 295 21.71 7.43 19.20
C PRO A 295 21.64 8.40 18.01
N GLY A 296 21.83 9.69 18.27
CA GLY A 296 21.90 10.71 17.23
C GLY A 296 20.55 11.23 16.71
N LYS A 297 19.43 10.70 17.21
CA LYS A 297 18.09 11.26 16.95
C LYS A 297 17.55 11.95 18.20
N GLY A 298 16.73 12.97 18.01
CA GLY A 298 16.14 13.74 19.11
C GLY A 298 14.64 14.04 18.92
N PRO A 299 14.07 14.89 19.78
CA PRO A 299 12.63 15.19 19.77
C PRO A 299 12.09 15.68 18.41
N ALA A 300 12.90 16.41 17.65
CA ALA A 300 12.54 16.83 16.29
C ALA A 300 12.32 15.65 15.33
N ASP A 301 13.14 14.60 15.44
CA ASP A 301 12.99 13.39 14.62
C ASP A 301 11.79 12.57 15.08
N ALA A 302 11.59 12.44 16.40
CA ALA A 302 10.37 11.82 16.95
C ALA A 302 9.10 12.52 16.42
N GLY A 303 9.06 13.86 16.47
CA GLY A 303 7.94 14.65 15.93
C GLY A 303 7.65 14.37 14.44
N LYS A 304 8.70 14.24 13.61
CA LYS A 304 8.55 13.87 12.19
C LYS A 304 7.93 12.49 12.01
N TYR A 305 8.45 11.47 12.69
CA TYR A 305 7.91 10.12 12.59
C TYR A 305 6.47 10.04 13.14
N LEU A 306 6.14 10.75 14.23
CA LEU A 306 4.77 10.82 14.75
C LEU A 306 3.82 11.46 13.74
N TYR A 307 4.23 12.56 13.11
CA TYR A 307 3.45 13.20 12.07
C TYR A 307 3.25 12.25 10.88
N GLN A 308 4.31 11.59 10.40
CA GLN A 308 4.21 10.63 9.30
C GLN A 308 3.34 9.42 9.64
N ALA A 309 3.41 8.93 10.89
CA ALA A 309 2.57 7.87 11.42
C ALA A 309 1.10 8.30 11.48
N LEU A 310 0.81 9.53 11.90
CA LEU A 310 -0.54 10.08 11.88
C LEU A 310 -1.08 10.20 10.45
N ARG A 311 -0.27 10.74 9.53
CA ARG A 311 -0.57 10.84 8.10
C ARG A 311 -0.64 9.48 7.42
N SER A 312 -0.29 8.40 8.11
CA SER A 312 -0.47 7.07 7.59
C SER A 312 -1.95 6.67 7.47
N GLY A 313 -2.86 7.35 8.19
CA GLY A 313 -4.27 6.97 8.21
C GLY A 313 -4.58 5.73 9.06
N SER A 314 -3.60 5.17 9.78
CA SER A 314 -3.86 4.06 10.72
C SER A 314 -4.75 4.52 11.88
N ALA A 315 -5.90 3.86 12.04
CA ALA A 315 -6.83 4.15 13.13
C ALA A 315 -6.19 3.88 14.50
N ALA A 316 -5.41 2.80 14.61
CA ALA A 316 -4.68 2.46 15.83
C ALA A 316 -3.70 3.57 16.25
N VAL A 317 -2.89 4.08 15.30
CA VAL A 317 -1.96 5.18 15.56
C VAL A 317 -2.71 6.45 15.99
N PHE A 318 -3.79 6.81 15.28
CA PHE A 318 -4.61 7.96 15.62
C PHE A 318 -5.21 7.85 17.03
N GLN A 319 -5.75 6.69 17.38
CA GLN A 319 -6.33 6.43 18.69
C GLN A 319 -5.26 6.54 19.78
N GLN A 320 -4.09 5.91 19.61
CA GLN A 320 -3.01 5.98 20.58
C GLN A 320 -2.52 7.42 20.81
N LEU A 321 -2.27 8.18 19.73
CA LEU A 321 -1.88 9.58 19.81
C LEU A 321 -2.93 10.46 20.49
N SER A 322 -4.21 10.19 20.26
CA SER A 322 -5.32 10.98 20.80
C SER A 322 -5.60 10.68 22.26
N GLU A 323 -5.53 9.41 22.67
CA GLU A 323 -5.88 8.96 24.02
C GLU A 323 -4.72 9.09 25.01
N ARG A 324 -3.47 8.96 24.54
CA ARG A 324 -2.27 8.94 25.40
C ARG A 324 -1.20 9.91 24.95
N PRO A 325 -1.51 11.18 24.65
CA PRO A 325 -0.51 12.13 24.12
C PRO A 325 0.67 12.36 25.08
N THR A 326 0.44 12.24 26.39
CA THR A 326 1.46 12.43 27.43
C THR A 326 2.46 11.28 27.54
N MET A 327 2.34 10.22 26.73
CA MET A 327 3.37 9.18 26.64
C MET A 327 4.66 9.72 26.02
N PHE A 328 4.57 10.78 25.22
CA PHE A 328 5.73 11.48 24.66
C PHE A 328 6.13 12.66 25.53
N SER A 329 7.43 12.91 25.60
CA SER A 329 8.02 14.05 26.30
C SER A 329 7.43 15.38 25.80
N LEU A 330 7.57 16.42 26.63
CA LEU A 330 7.14 17.77 26.25
C LEU A 330 7.78 18.22 24.93
N GLU A 331 9.06 17.92 24.73
CA GLU A 331 9.80 18.36 23.55
C GLU A 331 9.36 17.62 22.28
N SER A 332 9.06 16.32 22.36
CA SER A 332 8.53 15.58 21.20
C SER A 332 7.10 15.98 20.87
N ARG A 333 6.28 16.33 21.86
CA ARG A 333 4.95 16.91 21.63
C ARG A 333 5.02 18.28 20.94
N LYS A 334 5.95 19.14 21.37
CA LYS A 334 6.23 20.42 20.68
C LYS A 334 6.67 20.17 19.24
N ALA A 335 7.57 19.21 19.01
CA ALA A 335 8.01 18.86 17.66
C ALA A 335 6.84 18.38 16.77
N LEU A 336 5.92 17.58 17.31
CA LEU A 336 4.69 17.20 16.59
C LEU A 336 3.80 18.41 16.27
N GLN A 337 3.59 19.34 17.22
CA GLN A 337 2.87 20.59 16.95
C GLN A 337 3.54 21.44 15.86
N GLN A 338 4.88 21.48 15.82
CA GLN A 338 5.63 22.16 14.75
C GLN A 338 5.33 21.52 13.40
N GLN A 339 5.39 20.19 13.29
CA GLN A 339 5.04 19.49 12.05
C GLN A 339 3.59 19.77 11.62
N LEU A 340 2.64 19.78 12.56
CA LEU A 340 1.25 20.14 12.28
C LEU A 340 1.11 21.58 11.80
N ALA A 341 1.86 22.52 12.37
CA ALA A 341 1.84 23.93 11.99
C ALA A 341 2.48 24.17 10.62
N GLU A 342 3.63 23.55 10.35
CA GLU A 342 4.32 23.59 9.05
C GLU A 342 3.41 23.12 7.90
N HIS A 343 2.57 22.12 8.18
CA HIS A 343 1.58 21.60 7.23
C HIS A 343 0.20 22.26 7.30
N SER A 344 0.09 23.42 7.96
CA SER A 344 -1.15 24.21 8.05
C SER A 344 -2.34 23.51 8.72
N PHE A 345 -2.10 22.49 9.54
CA PHE A 345 -3.13 21.82 10.35
C PHE A 345 -3.31 22.47 11.73
N TYR A 346 -2.32 23.24 12.20
CA TYR A 346 -2.32 23.84 13.52
C TYR A 346 -1.86 25.30 13.47
N SER A 347 -2.56 26.19 14.19
CA SER A 347 -2.24 27.62 14.27
C SER A 347 -2.10 28.13 15.71
N GLY A 348 -2.06 27.21 16.68
CA GLY A 348 -1.91 27.53 18.09
C GLY A 348 -0.44 27.64 18.52
N PRO A 349 -0.18 27.90 19.82
CA PRO A 349 1.18 27.95 20.35
C PRO A 349 1.87 26.57 20.32
N VAL A 350 3.17 26.55 20.03
CA VAL A 350 4.00 25.33 20.15
C VAL A 350 4.50 25.22 21.59
N ASP A 351 3.63 24.74 22.48
CA ASP A 351 3.87 24.59 23.92
C ASP A 351 3.94 23.13 24.38
N GLY A 352 3.63 22.20 23.49
CA GLY A 352 3.51 20.76 23.72
C GLY A 352 2.16 20.35 24.31
N ASP A 353 1.27 21.30 24.62
CA ASP A 353 -0.02 21.00 25.22
C ASP A 353 -0.96 20.31 24.23
N PHE A 354 -1.65 19.27 24.71
CA PHE A 354 -2.56 18.46 23.92
C PHE A 354 -4.03 18.84 24.16
N GLY A 355 -4.27 20.16 24.29
CA GLY A 355 -5.60 20.73 24.44
C GLY A 355 -6.47 20.65 23.17
N PRO A 356 -7.67 21.26 23.20
CA PRO A 356 -8.66 21.14 22.12
C PRO A 356 -8.13 21.53 20.74
N GLY A 357 -7.25 22.54 20.66
CA GLY A 357 -6.64 22.97 19.40
C GLY A 357 -5.73 21.91 18.78
N THR A 358 -4.85 21.31 19.58
CA THR A 358 -3.93 20.24 19.13
C THR A 358 -4.71 18.98 18.76
N GLN A 359 -5.71 18.59 19.56
CA GLN A 359 -6.57 17.45 19.25
C GLN A 359 -7.34 17.65 17.94
N LYS A 360 -7.88 18.85 17.71
CA LYS A 360 -8.51 19.19 16.43
C LYS A 360 -7.51 19.08 15.27
N ALA A 361 -6.30 19.61 15.43
CA ALA A 361 -5.27 19.52 14.39
C ALA A 361 -4.89 18.06 14.08
N VAL A 362 -4.75 17.21 15.10
CA VAL A 362 -4.47 15.76 14.93
C VAL A 362 -5.61 15.07 14.17
N ARG A 363 -6.87 15.37 14.50
CA ARG A 363 -8.04 14.85 13.77
C ARG A 363 -8.06 15.25 12.30
N VAL A 364 -7.80 16.53 12.00
CA VAL A 364 -7.76 17.04 10.63
C VAL A 364 -6.58 16.45 9.87
N ALA A 365 -5.40 16.40 10.48
CA ALA A 365 -4.22 15.78 9.89
C ALA A 365 -4.42 14.27 9.66
N TYR A 366 -5.21 13.58 10.47
CA TYR A 366 -5.61 12.19 10.20
C TYR A 366 -6.61 12.06 9.03
N GLY A 367 -7.34 13.12 8.70
CA GLY A 367 -8.33 13.16 7.61
C GLY A 367 -9.78 13.06 8.10
N LEU A 368 -10.09 13.46 9.33
CA LEU A 368 -11.46 13.64 9.81
C LEU A 368 -11.89 15.10 9.66
N ASN A 369 -13.11 15.32 9.16
CA ASN A 369 -13.67 16.66 9.00
C ASN A 369 -13.86 17.34 10.36
N THR A 370 -13.77 18.67 10.36
CA THR A 370 -13.87 19.51 11.56
C THR A 370 -15.29 19.66 12.12
N GLU A 371 -16.29 19.11 11.43
CA GLU A 371 -17.70 19.14 11.82
C GLU A 371 -18.11 17.74 12.28
N GLY A 372 -18.03 17.51 13.59
CA GLY A 372 -18.47 16.30 14.27
C GLY A 372 -18.60 16.55 15.75
#